data_AF-A0AAD4HIU4-F1
#
_entry.id   AF-A0AAD4HIU4-F1
#
_cell.length_a   1.000
_cell.length_b   1.000
_cell.length_c   1.000
_cell.angle_alpha   90.00
_cell.angle_beta   90.00
_cell.angle_gamma   90.00
#
_symmetry.space_group_name_H-M   'P 1'
#
loop_
_entity.id
_entity.type
_entity.pdbx_description
1 polymer ?
#
loop_
_entity_poly.entity_id
_entity_poly.type
_entity_poly.pdbx_seq_one_letter_code
_entity_poly.pdbx_strand_id
1 'polypeptide(L)'
;MGKITDAEEQLKKAVSVRMENGPAYDAAVSVENLGQVHEVKGDLEEARRVRLSHPADIMVCGNFDCPGETFDRSQLSACSGCQSAFYCGRTCQVKDWRVRHKTFCKKRT
;
A
#
# COMPACT_ATOMS: atom_id res chain seq x y z
N MET A 1 1.12 -10.16 20.23
CA MET A 1 1.33 -9.89 18.79
C MET A 1 0.14 -10.44 18.03
N GLY A 2 -0.57 -9.60 17.27
CA GLY A 2 -1.77 -9.99 16.52
C GLY A 2 -1.45 -10.93 15.37
N LYS A 3 -2.47 -11.64 14.88
CA LYS A 3 -2.43 -12.68 13.85
C LYS A 3 -2.08 -12.11 12.45
N ILE A 4 -0.86 -11.57 12.30
CA ILE A 4 -0.40 -10.90 11.07
C ILE A 4 -0.31 -11.89 9.91
N THR A 5 0.09 -13.14 10.17
CA THR A 5 0.11 -14.20 9.15
C THR A 5 -1.30 -14.48 8.62
N ASP A 6 -2.29 -14.60 9.51
CA ASP A 6 -3.69 -14.78 9.11
C ASP A 6 -4.17 -13.58 8.28
N ALA A 7 -3.80 -12.35 8.67
CA ALA A 7 -4.14 -11.14 7.92
C ALA A 7 -3.55 -11.14 6.50
N GLU A 8 -2.28 -11.54 6.35
CA GLU A 8 -1.64 -11.70 5.04
C GLU A 8 -2.39 -12.72 4.17
N GLU A 9 -2.73 -13.88 4.74
CA GLU A 9 -3.44 -14.93 4.00
C GLU A 9 -4.82 -14.46 3.53
N GLN A 10 -5.60 -13.81 4.41
CA GLN A 10 -6.92 -13.30 4.05
C GLN A 10 -6.83 -12.17 3.01
N LEU A 11 -5.84 -11.28 3.11
CA LEU A 11 -5.66 -10.19 2.15
C LEU A 11 -5.22 -10.71 0.78
N LYS A 12 -4.37 -11.74 0.71
CA LYS A 12 -4.03 -12.38 -0.58
C LYS A 12 -5.26 -12.95 -1.28
N LYS A 13 -6.16 -13.60 -0.53
CA LYS A 13 -7.45 -14.09 -1.05
C LYS A 13 -8.34 -12.94 -1.52
N ALA A 14 -8.46 -11.88 -0.73
CA ALA A 14 -9.25 -10.70 -1.07
C ALA A 14 -8.74 -10.00 -2.33
N VAL A 15 -7.41 -9.85 -2.47
CA VAL A 15 -6.78 -9.29 -3.67
C VAL A 15 -7.13 -10.14 -4.90
N SER A 16 -7.01 -11.47 -4.84
CA SER A 16 -7.35 -12.35 -5.97
C SER A 16 -8.80 -12.15 -6.43
N VAL A 17 -9.76 -12.21 -5.51
CA VAL A 17 -11.19 -12.11 -5.86
C VAL A 17 -11.55 -10.72 -6.41
N ARG A 18 -11.06 -9.65 -5.78
CA ARG A 18 -11.39 -8.27 -6.17
C ARG A 18 -10.70 -7.86 -7.47
N MET A 19 -9.52 -8.40 -7.77
CA MET A 19 -8.86 -8.18 -9.05
C MET A 19 -9.62 -8.81 -10.21
N GLU A 20 -10.26 -9.96 -9.99
CA GLU A 20 -11.02 -10.66 -11.04
C GLU A 20 -12.41 -10.06 -11.26
N ASN A 21 -13.11 -9.69 -10.19
CA ASN A 21 -14.55 -9.40 -10.25
C ASN A 21 -14.98 -8.13 -9.50
N GLY A 22 -14.06 -7.42 -8.84
CA GLY A 22 -14.37 -6.28 -7.99
C GLY A 22 -14.24 -4.91 -8.69
N PRO A 23 -14.79 -3.84 -8.09
CA PRO A 23 -14.48 -2.48 -8.51
C PRO A 23 -12.98 -2.19 -8.41
N ALA A 24 -12.44 -1.39 -9.32
CA ALA A 24 -11.01 -1.06 -9.36
C ALA A 24 -10.49 -0.46 -8.04
N TYR A 25 -11.30 0.41 -7.41
CA TYR A 25 -10.96 1.01 -6.11
C TYR A 25 -10.79 -0.05 -5.02
N ASP A 26 -11.73 -0.98 -4.91
CA ASP A 26 -11.71 -2.05 -3.92
C ASP A 26 -10.51 -2.99 -4.09
N ALA A 27 -10.15 -3.30 -5.34
CA ALA A 27 -8.96 -4.06 -5.67
C ALA A 27 -7.68 -3.32 -5.24
N ALA A 28 -7.57 -2.03 -5.57
CA ALA A 28 -6.43 -1.19 -5.23
C ALA A 28 -6.29 -0.99 -3.70
N VAL A 29 -7.38 -0.82 -2.97
CA VAL A 29 -7.37 -0.78 -1.49
C VAL A 29 -6.89 -2.10 -0.90
N SER A 30 -7.29 -3.23 -1.47
CA SER A 30 -6.85 -4.55 -0.98
C SER A 30 -5.35 -4.77 -1.20
N VAL A 31 -4.82 -4.30 -2.31
CA VAL A 31 -3.38 -4.28 -2.59
C VAL A 31 -2.63 -3.39 -1.61
N GLU A 32 -3.14 -2.17 -1.34
CA GLU A 32 -2.55 -1.25 -0.37
C GLU A 32 -2.50 -1.88 1.03
N ASN A 33 -3.60 -2.49 1.47
CA ASN A 33 -3.68 -3.16 2.77
C ASN A 33 -2.67 -4.31 2.87
N LEU A 34 -2.51 -5.12 1.82
CA LEU A 34 -1.49 -6.17 1.79
C LEU A 34 -0.07 -5.58 1.85
N GLY A 35 0.18 -4.48 1.14
CA GLY A 35 1.42 -3.71 1.23
C GLY A 35 1.73 -3.27 2.67
N GLN A 36 0.74 -2.77 3.40
CA GLN A 36 0.91 -2.38 4.80
C GLN A 36 1.20 -3.56 5.72
N VAL A 37 0.61 -4.73 5.48
CA VAL A 37 0.96 -5.96 6.22
C VAL A 37 2.43 -6.30 6.04
N HIS A 38 2.95 -6.21 4.83
CA HIS A 38 4.38 -6.43 4.58
C HIS A 38 5.27 -5.36 5.24
N GLU A 39 4.84 -4.10 5.35
CA GLU A 39 5.54 -3.09 6.15
C GLU A 39 5.62 -3.48 7.63
N VAL A 40 4.53 -3.96 8.21
CA VAL A 40 4.48 -4.41 9.61
C VAL A 40 5.39 -5.64 9.84
N LYS A 41 5.49 -6.53 8.86
CA LYS A 41 6.44 -7.67 8.88
C LYS A 41 7.89 -7.24 8.70
N GLY A 42 8.15 -6.02 8.25
CA GLY A 42 9.49 -5.52 7.92
C GLY A 42 9.96 -5.84 6.50
N ASP A 43 9.09 -6.43 5.67
CA ASP A 43 9.38 -6.86 4.30
C ASP A 43 9.09 -5.73 3.29
N LEU A 44 9.88 -4.64 3.33
CA LEU A 44 9.61 -3.44 2.52
C LEU A 44 9.71 -3.66 1.01
N GLU A 45 10.57 -4.56 0.56
CA GLU A 45 10.65 -4.94 -0.86
C GLU A 45 9.38 -5.65 -1.31
N GLU A 46 8.80 -6.51 -0.47
CA GLU A 46 7.53 -7.19 -0.76
C GLU A 46 6.37 -6.20 -0.76
N ALA A 47 6.33 -5.31 0.23
CA ALA A 47 5.33 -4.23 0.30
C ALA A 47 5.33 -3.40 -0.99
N ARG A 48 6.53 -3.10 -1.52
CA ARG A 48 6.69 -2.41 -2.79
C ARG A 48 6.20 -3.27 -3.96
N ARG A 49 6.63 -4.53 -4.04
CA ARG A 49 6.28 -5.43 -5.14
C ARG A 49 4.77 -5.62 -5.27
N VAL A 50 4.09 -5.89 -4.16
CA VAL A 50 2.63 -6.04 -4.10
C VAL A 50 1.92 -4.81 -4.64
N ARG A 51 2.33 -3.61 -4.20
CA ARG A 51 1.73 -2.36 -4.69
C ARG A 51 1.94 -2.11 -6.18
N LEU A 52 3.05 -2.59 -6.73
CA LEU A 52 3.37 -2.47 -8.15
C LEU A 52 2.86 -3.62 -9.01
N SER A 53 2.23 -4.66 -8.42
CA SER A 53 1.74 -5.81 -9.17
C SER A 53 0.30 -5.66 -9.65
N HIS A 54 -0.34 -4.51 -9.44
CA HIS A 54 -1.68 -4.27 -9.96
C HIS A 54 -1.63 -4.25 -11.50
N PRO A 55 -2.39 -5.10 -12.22
CA PRO A 55 -2.25 -5.26 -13.67
C PRO A 55 -2.57 -4.00 -14.47
N ALA A 56 -3.48 -3.17 -13.96
CA ALA A 56 -3.83 -1.87 -14.55
C ALA A 56 -2.93 -0.70 -14.10
N ASP A 57 -1.88 -0.94 -13.30
CA ASP A 57 -1.02 0.10 -12.69
C ASP A 57 -1.80 1.17 -11.89
N ILE A 58 -2.99 0.78 -11.40
CA ILE A 58 -3.88 1.57 -10.54
C ILE A 58 -3.51 1.35 -9.08
N MET A 59 -3.47 2.43 -8.33
CA MET A 59 -3.07 2.46 -6.92
C MET A 59 -3.98 3.38 -6.11
N VAL A 60 -3.96 3.23 -4.79
CA VAL A 60 -4.52 4.23 -3.86
C VAL A 60 -3.39 4.94 -3.10
N CYS A 61 -3.69 6.08 -2.49
CA CYS A 61 -2.73 6.76 -1.64
C CYS A 61 -2.52 5.98 -0.33
N GLY A 62 -1.27 5.86 0.14
CA GLY A 62 -0.95 5.22 1.42
C GLY A 62 -1.45 5.97 2.67
N ASN A 63 -1.99 7.19 2.51
CA ASN A 63 -2.72 7.86 3.57
C ASN A 63 -4.18 7.42 3.51
N PHE A 64 -4.65 6.70 4.53
CA PHE A 64 -6.03 6.20 4.60
C PHE A 64 -7.08 7.33 4.55
N ASP A 65 -6.75 8.53 5.05
CA ASP A 65 -7.64 9.70 5.03
C ASP A 65 -7.55 10.51 3.72
N CYS A 66 -7.01 9.93 2.65
CA CYS A 66 -6.96 10.59 1.34
C CYS A 66 -8.38 10.67 0.75
N PRO A 67 -8.86 11.85 0.32
CA PRO A 67 -10.17 11.96 -0.32
C PRO A 67 -10.19 11.45 -1.77
N GLY A 68 -9.03 11.15 -2.35
CA GLY A 68 -8.93 10.60 -3.71
C GLY A 68 -9.14 9.10 -3.72
N GLU A 69 -9.92 8.62 -4.69
CA GLU A 69 -10.24 7.20 -4.85
C GLU A 69 -9.06 6.41 -5.42
N THR A 70 -8.83 6.50 -6.73
CA THR A 70 -7.76 5.80 -7.44
C THR A 70 -6.82 6.75 -8.15
N PHE A 71 -5.60 6.30 -8.38
CA PHE A 71 -4.55 7.03 -9.08
C PHE A 71 -3.84 6.09 -10.04
N ASP A 72 -3.43 6.60 -11.20
CA ASP A 72 -2.37 5.96 -11.96
C ASP A 72 -1.06 6.04 -11.17
N ARG A 73 -0.22 5.02 -11.28
CA ARG A 73 1.11 5.01 -10.64
C ARG A 73 1.92 6.28 -10.92
N SER A 74 1.80 6.86 -12.12
CA SER A 74 2.52 8.08 -12.53
C SER A 74 2.11 9.32 -11.73
N GLN A 75 0.93 9.31 -11.11
CA GLN A 75 0.41 10.40 -10.29
C GLN A 75 0.85 10.30 -8.82
N LEU A 76 1.51 9.21 -8.43
CA LEU A 76 1.97 8.98 -7.06
C LEU A 76 3.49 9.12 -6.95
N SER A 77 3.92 9.66 -5.81
CA SER A 77 5.33 9.68 -5.41
C SER A 77 5.60 8.62 -4.37
N ALA A 78 6.63 7.81 -4.59
CA ALA A 78 7.11 6.87 -3.59
C ALA A 78 7.80 7.61 -2.43
N CYS A 79 7.74 7.05 -1.22
CA CYS A 79 8.51 7.53 -0.08
C CYS A 79 10.00 7.58 -0.43
N SER A 80 10.65 8.73 -0.27
CA SER A 80 12.06 8.91 -0.62
C SER A 80 13.03 8.08 0.23
N GLY A 81 12.59 7.58 1.39
CA GLY A 81 13.39 6.71 2.26
C GLY A 81 13.34 5.24 1.84
N CYS A 82 12.17 4.61 1.99
CA CYS A 82 11.99 3.17 1.75
C CYS A 82 11.55 2.81 0.33
N GLN A 83 11.00 3.77 -0.43
CA GLN A 83 10.39 3.56 -1.74
C GLN A 83 9.24 2.53 -1.79
N SER A 84 8.71 2.11 -0.63
CA SER A 84 7.68 1.05 -0.53
C SER A 84 6.25 1.57 -0.36
N ALA A 85 6.05 2.79 0.13
CA ALA A 85 4.75 3.45 0.26
C ALA A 85 4.61 4.58 -0.77
N PHE A 86 3.39 4.82 -1.26
CA PHE A 86 3.10 5.74 -2.37
C PHE A 86 2.06 6.78 -1.96
N TYR A 87 2.25 8.04 -2.36
CA TYR A 87 1.38 9.14 -1.94
C TYR A 87 1.08 10.08 -3.11
N CYS A 88 -0.14 10.61 -3.16
CA CYS A 88 -0.54 11.60 -4.17
C CYS A 88 0.12 12.97 -3.96
N GLY A 89 0.75 13.20 -2.80
CA GLY A 89 1.50 14.42 -2.53
C GLY A 89 2.05 14.49 -1.11
N ARG A 90 2.79 15.56 -0.84
CA ARG A 90 3.49 15.79 0.43
C ARG A 90 2.55 15.83 1.64
N THR A 91 1.36 16.39 1.48
CA THR A 91 0.36 16.48 2.56
C THR A 91 -0.05 15.11 3.07
N CYS A 92 -0.39 14.18 2.18
CA CYS A 92 -0.73 12.80 2.53
C CYS A 92 0.46 12.05 3.12
N GLN A 93 1.66 12.20 2.53
CA GLN A 93 2.88 11.59 3.07
C GLN A 93 3.14 12.03 4.52
N VAL A 94 3.02 13.32 4.84
CA VAL A 94 3.28 13.83 6.20
C VAL A 94 2.23 13.35 7.19
N LYS A 95 0.96 13.23 6.77
CA LYS A 95 -0.11 12.67 7.61
C LYS A 95 0.17 11.22 7.97
N ASP A 96 0.37 10.34 6.98
CA ASP A 96 0.69 8.92 7.24
C ASP A 96 2.01 8.77 8.00
N TRP A 97 3.02 9.60 7.73
CA TRP A 97 4.28 9.62 8.48
C TRP A 97 4.09 9.80 9.98
N ARG A 98 3.22 10.74 10.38
CA ARG A 98 2.97 11.05 11.79
C ARG A 98 2.19 9.94 12.50
N VAL A 99 1.30 9.26 11.77
CA VAL A 99 0.35 8.29 12.35
C VAL A 99 0.92 6.87 12.36
N ARG A 100 1.58 6.43 11.28
CA ARG A 100 1.90 5.00 11.08
C ARG A 100 3.26 4.78 10.41
N HIS A 101 3.50 5.38 9.24
CA HIS A 101 4.60 4.96 8.36
C HIS A 101 6.00 5.14 8.96
N LYS A 102 6.22 6.16 9.81
CA LYS A 102 7.52 6.40 10.47
C LYS A 102 8.04 5.17 11.22
N THR A 103 7.14 4.38 11.82
CA THR A 103 7.49 3.19 12.61
C THR A 103 8.10 2.08 11.76
N PHE A 104 7.69 1.96 10.50
CA PHE A 104 8.07 0.85 9.62
C PHE A 104 9.05 1.25 8.51
N CYS A 105 9.20 2.55 8.25
CA CYS A 105 10.09 3.05 7.20
C CYS A 105 11.57 2.78 7.53
N LYS A 106 12.25 2.05 6.62
CA LYS A 106 13.72 1.89 6.62
C LYS A 106 14.28 2.34 5.29
N LYS A 107 15.42 3.04 5.32
CA LYS A 107 16.09 3.51 4.09
C LYS A 107 16.49 2.30 3.26
N ARG A 108 16.13 2.32 1.99
CA ARG A 108 16.57 1.30 1.03
C ARG A 108 18.07 1.50 0.78
N THR A 109 18.87 0.51 1.13
CA THR A 109 20.33 0.47 0.94
C THR A 109 20.69 -0.27 -0.32
#